data_AF-K8EQF7-F1
#
_entry.id   AF-K8EQF7-F1
#
_cell.length_a   1.000
_cell.length_b   1.000
_cell.length_c   1.000
_cell.angle_alpha   90.00
_cell.angle_beta   90.00
_cell.angle_gamma   90.00
#
_symmetry.space_group_name_H-M   'P 1'
#
loop_
_entity.id
_entity.type
_entity.pdbx_description
1 polymer ?
#
loop_
_entity_poly.entity_id
_entity_poly.type
_entity_poly.pdbx_seq_one_letter_code
_entity_poly.pdbx_strand_id
1 'polypeptide(L)'
;MKKNWSLLDTRIFSIYSLSYRAHLVMFSAVHDQVKRFFHDDDAEEQKVKVFVVVGLGFLFVSLRVNPIQFGKNLIRKTRLYVLAVSHLVLSNEKKGLKALQKEMDFDEETIKSQSTLKGTRTIYFLRHGESQWNYVFNRGFGVSFPLRLARGLVMELMCLFNARNSFFVDAPLSDRGLEQVEELRKFLNKVNDPFLTDAEVAALRSKHVDVLRADAAKGEKLSKKSIIVTSNLRRAAHTAAIAFMDRFERTKEKLFVNDALQEMARNVDAFALAGEAFDAVPYTGITNVAKDKGTLNTIVEETVKFDVESNAGNKGIGRRGATDCLRFAHWATSPSAVPKECEAIIATGHSIYFKEFFKLFLPSASKHDAKSKKIVNCGVIAFELKKYEHEKKGVFYSIDENSIETVYGGFVQKGKH
;
A
#
# COMPACT_ATOMS: atom_id res chain seq x y z
N MET A 1 23.09 -16.72 -51.60
CA MET A 1 22.53 -17.59 -50.53
C MET A 1 21.82 -16.73 -49.49
N LYS A 2 20.52 -16.49 -49.66
CA LYS A 2 19.62 -15.94 -48.64
C LYS A 2 18.53 -16.97 -48.42
N LYS A 3 18.52 -17.69 -47.30
CA LYS A 3 17.42 -18.58 -46.90
C LYS A 3 17.26 -18.59 -45.38
N ASN A 4 16.04 -18.28 -44.96
CA ASN A 4 15.30 -18.88 -43.84
C ASN A 4 15.82 -18.71 -42.40
N TRP A 5 15.90 -17.47 -41.91
CA TRP A 5 16.00 -17.21 -40.46
C TRP A 5 14.74 -16.58 -39.83
N SER A 6 13.73 -16.16 -40.60
CA SER A 6 12.56 -15.45 -40.03
C SER A 6 11.44 -16.36 -39.49
N LEU A 7 11.37 -17.63 -39.89
CA LEU A 7 10.29 -18.55 -39.51
C LEU A 7 10.56 -19.38 -38.25
N LEU A 8 11.84 -19.58 -37.87
CA LEU A 8 12.18 -20.25 -36.61
C LEU A 8 11.94 -19.35 -35.41
N ASP A 9 12.27 -18.05 -35.53
CA ASP A 9 12.17 -17.09 -34.42
C ASP A 9 10.72 -16.83 -34.00
N THR A 10 9.78 -16.75 -34.96
CA THR A 10 8.35 -16.56 -34.68
C THR A 10 7.70 -17.80 -34.04
N ARG A 11 8.13 -19.01 -34.43
CA ARG A 11 7.61 -20.26 -33.83
C ARG A 11 8.17 -20.48 -32.42
N ILE A 12 9.43 -20.15 -32.19
CA ILE A 12 10.06 -20.21 -30.87
C ILE A 12 9.39 -19.20 -29.93
N PHE A 13 9.22 -17.94 -30.35
CA PHE A 13 8.46 -16.95 -29.56
C PHE A 13 7.01 -17.37 -29.31
N SER A 14 6.34 -17.95 -30.30
CA SER A 14 4.98 -18.45 -30.16
C SER A 14 4.89 -19.58 -29.14
N ILE A 15 5.78 -20.58 -29.18
CA ILE A 15 5.81 -21.70 -28.23
C ILE A 15 6.17 -21.23 -26.81
N TYR A 16 7.12 -20.30 -26.65
CA TYR A 16 7.43 -19.69 -25.35
C TYR A 16 6.26 -18.87 -24.80
N SER A 17 5.55 -18.11 -25.65
CA SER A 17 4.38 -17.34 -25.24
C SER A 17 3.18 -18.24 -24.89
N LEU A 18 3.02 -19.37 -25.60
CA LEU A 18 1.96 -20.35 -25.36
C LEU A 18 2.23 -21.14 -24.09
N SER A 19 3.48 -21.56 -23.87
CA SER A 19 3.95 -22.17 -22.63
C SER A 19 3.76 -21.23 -21.45
N TYR A 20 4.13 -19.95 -21.57
CA TYR A 20 3.96 -18.96 -20.51
C TYR A 20 2.48 -18.67 -20.20
N ARG A 21 1.63 -18.57 -21.23
CA ARG A 21 0.16 -18.43 -21.04
C ARG A 21 -0.46 -19.69 -20.44
N ALA A 22 -0.04 -20.89 -20.86
CA ALA A 22 -0.48 -22.15 -20.28
C ALA A 22 -0.04 -22.28 -18.81
N HIS A 23 1.16 -21.82 -18.47
CA HIS A 23 1.64 -21.73 -17.09
C HIS A 23 0.81 -20.77 -16.25
N LEU A 24 0.45 -19.60 -16.77
CA LEU A 24 -0.42 -18.63 -16.08
C LEU A 24 -1.84 -19.16 -15.89
N VAL A 25 -2.39 -19.86 -16.88
CA VAL A 25 -3.73 -20.47 -16.82
C VAL A 25 -3.75 -21.65 -15.85
N MET A 26 -2.77 -22.55 -15.90
CA MET A 26 -2.63 -23.62 -14.90
C MET A 26 -2.39 -23.06 -13.51
N PHE A 27 -1.56 -22.02 -13.37
CA PHE A 27 -1.33 -21.38 -12.09
C PHE A 27 -2.60 -20.73 -11.54
N SER A 28 -3.38 -20.04 -12.37
CA SER A 28 -4.66 -19.46 -11.97
C SER A 28 -5.70 -20.54 -11.60
N ALA A 29 -5.78 -21.62 -12.38
CA ALA A 29 -6.71 -22.73 -12.12
C ALA A 29 -6.35 -23.49 -10.84
N VAL A 30 -5.07 -23.75 -10.60
CA VAL A 30 -4.57 -24.37 -9.37
C VAL A 30 -4.74 -23.43 -8.19
N HIS A 31 -4.43 -22.14 -8.36
CA HIS A 31 -4.65 -21.12 -7.33
C HIS A 31 -6.14 -21.04 -6.93
N ASP A 32 -7.05 -21.04 -7.89
CA ASP A 32 -8.49 -20.95 -7.63
C ASP A 32 -9.07 -22.27 -7.07
N GLN A 33 -8.58 -23.44 -7.50
CA GLN A 33 -8.94 -24.72 -6.88
C GLN A 33 -8.41 -24.84 -5.45
N VAL A 34 -7.16 -24.40 -5.21
CA VAL A 34 -6.57 -24.33 -3.88
C VAL A 34 -7.39 -23.40 -2.98
N LYS A 35 -7.83 -22.24 -3.50
CA LYS A 35 -8.68 -21.30 -2.74
C LYS A 35 -10.03 -21.92 -2.34
N ARG A 36 -10.67 -22.68 -3.24
CA ARG A 36 -11.93 -23.40 -2.96
C ARG A 36 -11.75 -24.54 -1.96
N PHE A 37 -10.65 -25.28 -2.05
CA PHE A 37 -10.34 -26.42 -1.17
C PHE A 37 -10.15 -26.02 0.32
N PHE A 38 -9.84 -24.76 0.60
CA PHE A 38 -9.74 -24.22 1.96
C PHE A 38 -11.06 -23.65 2.52
N HIS A 39 -12.15 -23.66 1.75
CA HIS A 39 -13.48 -23.24 2.22
C HIS A 39 -14.38 -24.41 2.67
N ASP A 40 -14.02 -25.67 2.38
CA ASP A 40 -14.72 -26.86 2.89
C ASP A 40 -14.17 -27.28 4.26
N ASP A 41 -15.02 -27.76 5.18
CA ASP A 41 -14.71 -28.02 6.59
C ASP A 41 -14.08 -29.41 6.89
N ASP A 42 -13.55 -30.13 5.89
CA ASP A 42 -13.00 -31.47 6.10
C ASP A 42 -11.59 -31.51 6.72
N ALA A 43 -11.27 -32.63 7.39
CA ALA A 43 -10.09 -32.90 8.22
C ALA A 43 -8.79 -32.17 7.79
N GLU A 44 -8.51 -31.09 8.51
CA GLU A 44 -7.46 -30.09 8.28
C GLU A 44 -6.03 -30.66 8.10
N GLU A 45 -5.72 -31.82 8.69
CA GLU A 45 -4.40 -32.47 8.57
C GLU A 45 -4.15 -33.05 7.16
N GLN A 46 -5.19 -33.61 6.53
CA GLN A 46 -5.09 -34.13 5.17
C GLN A 46 -4.86 -32.99 4.17
N LYS A 47 -5.48 -31.82 4.40
CA LYS A 47 -5.30 -30.66 3.53
C LYS A 47 -3.85 -30.17 3.49
N VAL A 48 -3.16 -30.14 4.63
CA VAL A 48 -1.74 -29.74 4.71
C VAL A 48 -0.85 -30.75 3.97
N LYS A 49 -1.08 -32.06 4.16
CA LYS A 49 -0.31 -33.11 3.47
C LYS A 49 -0.48 -33.04 1.96
N VAL A 50 -1.72 -32.92 1.47
CA VAL A 50 -2.01 -32.72 0.04
C VAL A 50 -1.29 -31.48 -0.48
N PHE A 51 -1.32 -30.38 0.27
CA PHE A 51 -0.71 -29.13 -0.16
C PHE A 51 0.83 -29.17 -0.22
N VAL A 52 1.48 -29.83 0.74
CA VAL A 52 2.93 -30.05 0.71
C VAL A 52 3.32 -30.92 -0.49
N VAL A 53 2.57 -32.01 -0.75
CA VAL A 53 2.80 -32.89 -1.90
C VAL A 53 2.62 -32.13 -3.21
N VAL A 54 1.58 -31.31 -3.34
CA VAL A 54 1.35 -30.46 -4.51
C VAL A 54 2.49 -29.46 -4.67
N GLY A 55 2.89 -28.74 -3.62
CA GLY A 55 3.99 -27.77 -3.66
C GLY A 55 5.33 -28.40 -4.10
N LEU A 56 5.66 -29.57 -3.55
CA LEU A 56 6.86 -30.32 -3.92
C LEU A 56 6.78 -30.89 -5.35
N GLY A 57 5.62 -31.40 -5.76
CA GLY A 57 5.38 -31.85 -7.12
C GLY A 57 5.55 -30.72 -8.15
N PHE A 58 5.02 -29.54 -7.85
CA PHE A 58 5.18 -28.35 -8.70
C PHE A 58 6.64 -27.89 -8.78
N LEU A 59 7.38 -27.95 -7.68
CA LEU A 59 8.82 -27.66 -7.66
C LEU A 59 9.58 -28.59 -8.61
N PHE A 60 9.29 -29.89 -8.54
CA PHE A 60 9.93 -30.90 -9.38
C PHE A 60 9.63 -30.71 -10.87
N VAL A 61 8.37 -30.47 -11.23
CA VAL A 61 7.97 -30.18 -12.62
C VAL A 61 8.70 -28.94 -13.14
N SER A 62 8.84 -27.91 -12.31
CA SER A 62 9.41 -26.64 -12.74
C SER A 62 10.90 -26.68 -12.99
N LEU A 63 11.63 -27.44 -12.15
CA LEU A 63 13.04 -27.76 -12.37
C LEU A 63 13.26 -28.51 -13.69
N ARG A 64 12.25 -29.25 -14.18
CA ARG A 64 12.32 -30.00 -15.44
C ARG A 64 11.90 -29.16 -16.66
N VAL A 65 10.90 -28.30 -16.52
CA VAL A 65 10.31 -27.57 -17.66
C VAL A 65 11.07 -26.28 -18.00
N ASN A 66 11.50 -25.49 -17.00
CA ASN A 66 12.23 -24.25 -17.25
C ASN A 66 13.30 -23.96 -16.17
N PRO A 67 14.36 -24.77 -16.10
CA PRO A 67 15.38 -24.69 -15.05
C PRO A 67 16.10 -23.34 -15.02
N ILE A 68 16.33 -22.71 -16.17
CA ILE A 68 17.06 -21.44 -16.26
C ILE A 68 16.24 -20.29 -15.64
N GLN A 69 14.96 -20.15 -16.02
CA GLN A 69 14.11 -19.09 -15.47
C GLN A 69 13.85 -19.32 -13.97
N PHE A 70 13.63 -20.57 -13.58
CA PHE A 70 13.49 -20.95 -12.19
C PHE A 70 14.73 -20.57 -11.37
N GLY A 71 15.94 -20.92 -11.85
CA GLY A 71 17.20 -20.55 -11.20
C GLY A 71 17.39 -19.04 -11.07
N LYS A 72 17.06 -18.26 -12.12
CA LYS A 72 17.10 -16.79 -12.06
C LYS A 72 16.14 -16.23 -11.00
N ASN A 73 14.92 -16.75 -10.94
CA ASN A 73 13.94 -16.32 -9.94
C ASN A 73 14.39 -16.70 -8.53
N LEU A 74 14.93 -17.90 -8.33
CA LEU A 74 15.48 -18.35 -7.05
C LEU A 74 16.59 -17.41 -6.57
N ILE A 75 17.57 -17.07 -7.42
CA ILE A 75 18.65 -16.13 -7.06
C ILE A 75 18.08 -14.75 -6.67
N ARG A 76 17.17 -14.20 -7.47
CA ARG A 76 16.52 -12.91 -7.18
C ARG A 76 15.77 -12.94 -5.85
N LYS A 77 15.05 -14.02 -5.59
CA LYS A 77 14.30 -14.25 -4.35
C LYS A 77 15.20 -14.40 -3.14
N THR A 78 16.25 -15.19 -3.25
CA THR A 78 17.27 -15.32 -2.20
C THR A 78 17.88 -13.96 -1.88
N ARG A 79 18.29 -13.19 -2.91
CA ARG A 79 18.82 -11.84 -2.70
C ARG A 79 17.81 -10.92 -2.00
N LEU A 80 16.56 -10.92 -2.44
CA LEU A 80 15.48 -10.14 -1.81
C LEU A 80 15.33 -10.49 -0.32
N TYR A 81 15.29 -11.79 0.02
CA TYR A 81 15.18 -12.24 1.39
C TYR A 81 16.41 -11.89 2.23
N VAL A 82 17.63 -12.04 1.68
CA VAL A 82 18.85 -11.60 2.35
C VAL A 82 18.77 -10.12 2.69
N LEU A 83 18.30 -9.28 1.77
CA LEU A 83 18.16 -7.84 2.03
C LEU A 83 17.05 -7.53 3.04
N ALA A 84 15.88 -8.16 2.93
CA ALA A 84 14.77 -7.97 3.84
C ALA A 84 15.09 -8.43 5.28
N VAL A 85 15.78 -9.57 5.43
CA VAL A 85 16.26 -10.06 6.72
C VAL A 85 17.38 -9.19 7.26
N SER A 86 18.28 -8.71 6.39
CA SER A 86 19.32 -7.75 6.79
C SER A 86 18.70 -6.45 7.30
N HIS A 87 17.64 -5.93 6.67
CA HIS A 87 16.85 -4.81 7.17
C HIS A 87 16.20 -5.15 8.52
N LEU A 88 15.58 -6.33 8.66
CA LEU A 88 14.97 -6.78 9.90
C LEU A 88 15.94 -6.74 11.10
N VAL A 89 17.16 -7.24 10.89
CA VAL A 89 18.16 -7.38 11.94
C VAL A 89 18.90 -6.06 12.20
N LEU A 90 19.31 -5.36 11.14
CA LEU A 90 20.27 -4.25 11.24
C LEU A 90 19.61 -2.85 11.24
N SER A 91 18.36 -2.72 10.80
CA SER A 91 17.70 -1.41 10.77
C SER A 91 17.31 -0.94 12.17
N ASN A 92 17.32 0.38 12.34
CA ASN A 92 16.85 1.06 13.55
C ASN A 92 15.92 2.22 13.18
N GLU A 93 14.71 1.88 12.75
CA GLU A 93 13.70 2.83 12.23
C GLU A 93 13.36 3.98 13.19
N LYS A 94 13.42 3.74 14.50
CA LYS A 94 13.01 4.71 15.53
C LYS A 94 14.16 5.57 16.08
N LYS A 95 15.40 5.31 15.70
CA LYS A 95 16.55 6.12 16.15
C LYS A 95 16.39 7.57 15.67
N GLY A 96 16.59 8.52 16.58
CA GLY A 96 16.50 9.95 16.30
C GLY A 96 15.11 10.57 16.41
N LEU A 97 14.03 9.76 16.47
CA LEU A 97 12.66 10.28 16.49
C LEU A 97 12.39 11.21 17.69
N LYS A 98 12.84 10.85 18.88
CA LYS A 98 12.68 11.69 20.09
C LYS A 98 13.48 12.99 20.04
N ALA A 99 14.67 12.96 19.42
CA ALA A 99 15.49 14.15 19.29
C ALA A 99 14.82 15.12 18.31
N LEU A 100 14.40 14.61 17.16
CA LEU A 100 13.70 15.41 16.16
C LEU A 100 12.35 15.93 16.68
N GLN A 101 11.61 15.14 17.47
CA GLN A 101 10.38 15.60 18.10
C GLN A 101 10.63 16.83 18.97
N LYS A 102 11.69 16.84 19.78
CA LYS A 102 12.06 18.02 20.58
C LYS A 102 12.45 19.23 19.73
N GLU A 103 13.04 19.00 18.56
CA GLU A 103 13.40 20.07 17.62
C GLU A 103 12.17 20.67 16.94
N MET A 104 11.13 19.88 16.70
CA MET A 104 9.87 20.28 16.05
C MET A 104 8.81 20.79 17.04
N ASP A 105 9.00 20.57 18.35
CA ASP A 105 8.06 20.96 19.40
C ASP A 105 8.25 22.43 19.77
N PHE A 106 7.43 23.28 19.16
CA PHE A 106 7.31 24.69 19.49
C PHE A 106 5.96 24.93 20.14
N ASP A 107 5.95 25.71 21.22
CA ASP A 107 4.70 26.20 21.78
C ASP A 107 4.04 27.23 20.85
N GLU A 108 2.74 27.41 21.02
CA GLU A 108 1.93 28.25 20.13
C GLU A 108 2.36 29.74 20.16
N GLU A 109 2.86 30.22 21.29
CA GLU A 109 3.34 31.60 21.46
C GLU A 109 4.63 31.82 20.66
N THR A 110 5.57 30.86 20.72
CA THR A 110 6.79 30.87 19.91
C THR A 110 6.47 30.81 18.41
N ILE A 111 5.50 29.98 18.00
CA ILE A 111 5.07 29.93 16.58
C ILE A 111 4.53 31.29 16.14
N LYS A 112 3.69 31.94 16.94
CA LYS A 112 3.09 33.25 16.60
C LYS A 112 4.11 34.38 16.59
N SER A 113 5.11 34.35 17.47
CA SER A 113 6.05 35.45 17.66
C SER A 113 7.32 35.35 16.82
N GLN A 114 7.78 34.15 16.45
CA GLN A 114 9.10 33.92 15.83
C GLN A 114 9.07 33.12 14.53
N SER A 115 7.87 32.79 14.03
CA SER A 115 7.71 31.96 12.84
C SER A 115 6.72 32.55 11.84
N THR A 116 7.01 32.38 10.56
CA THR A 116 6.11 32.77 9.47
C THR A 116 5.50 31.53 8.82
N LEU A 117 4.17 31.49 8.69
CA LEU A 117 3.47 30.44 7.93
C LEU A 117 3.81 30.57 6.45
N LYS A 118 4.35 29.50 5.85
CA LYS A 118 4.74 29.44 4.43
C LYS A 118 3.80 28.61 3.59
N GLY A 119 3.00 27.75 4.20
CA GLY A 119 1.99 26.98 3.48
C GLY A 119 1.21 26.05 4.37
N THR A 120 0.01 25.72 3.91
CA THR A 120 -0.90 24.75 4.53
C THR A 120 -1.29 23.73 3.47
N ARG A 121 -1.33 22.46 3.84
CA ARG A 121 -1.85 21.38 3.00
C ARG A 121 -2.78 20.49 3.80
N THR A 122 -3.94 20.17 3.24
CA THR A 122 -4.81 19.14 3.82
C THR A 122 -4.26 17.77 3.47
N ILE A 123 -4.05 16.92 4.47
CA ILE A 123 -3.57 15.54 4.30
C ILE A 123 -4.67 14.58 4.73
N TYR A 124 -4.93 13.57 3.91
CA TYR A 124 -5.77 12.43 4.24
C TYR A 124 -4.89 11.21 4.40
N PHE A 125 -4.74 10.70 5.62
CA PHE A 125 -4.10 9.42 5.85
C PHE A 125 -5.11 8.29 5.69
N LEU A 126 -4.90 7.47 4.67
CA LEU A 126 -5.60 6.20 4.43
C LEU A 126 -4.70 5.04 4.87
N ARG A 127 -5.12 4.27 5.88
CA ARG A 127 -4.39 3.06 6.27
C ARG A 127 -4.74 1.91 5.33
N HIS A 128 -3.74 1.14 4.90
CA HIS A 128 -3.98 -0.08 4.12
C HIS A 128 -4.94 -1.08 4.79
N GLY A 129 -5.60 -1.92 3.98
CA GLY A 129 -6.37 -3.10 4.43
C GLY A 129 -5.48 -4.18 5.07
N GLU A 130 -6.08 -5.19 5.72
CA GLU A 130 -5.31 -6.31 6.30
C GLU A 130 -4.40 -6.97 5.24
N SER A 131 -3.11 -7.18 5.55
CA SER A 131 -2.19 -7.91 4.67
C SER A 131 -2.12 -9.41 4.99
N GLN A 132 -1.57 -10.21 4.08
CA GLN A 132 -1.26 -11.62 4.33
C GLN A 132 -0.32 -11.80 5.55
N TRP A 133 0.63 -10.88 5.75
CA TRP A 133 1.46 -10.86 6.95
C TRP A 133 0.62 -10.68 8.22
N ASN A 134 -0.34 -9.74 8.22
CA ASN A 134 -1.23 -9.54 9.35
C ASN A 134 -2.14 -10.75 9.57
N TYR A 135 -2.64 -11.35 8.49
CA TYR A 135 -3.42 -12.57 8.55
C TYR A 135 -2.65 -13.70 9.24
N VAL A 136 -1.36 -13.91 8.95
CA VAL A 136 -0.56 -14.97 9.59
C VAL A 136 -0.19 -14.63 11.03
N PHE A 137 0.37 -13.44 11.27
CA PHE A 137 1.05 -13.14 12.54
C PHE A 137 0.24 -12.29 13.54
N ASN A 138 -0.82 -11.61 13.10
CA ASN A 138 -1.55 -10.65 13.96
C ASN A 138 -2.92 -11.13 14.44
N ARG A 139 -3.47 -12.25 13.93
CA ARG A 139 -4.72 -12.85 14.48
C ARG A 139 -4.48 -13.83 15.65
N GLY A 140 -3.38 -13.67 16.39
CA GLY A 140 -3.00 -14.52 17.51
C GLY A 140 -2.30 -15.84 17.12
N PHE A 141 -1.73 -16.53 18.10
CA PHE A 141 -0.93 -17.77 17.95
C PHE A 141 -1.69 -19.03 18.39
N GLY A 142 -3.01 -19.06 18.23
CA GLY A 142 -3.85 -20.22 18.57
C GLY A 142 -3.66 -21.41 17.62
N VAL A 143 -4.55 -22.41 17.72
CA VAL A 143 -4.47 -23.67 16.93
C VAL A 143 -4.41 -23.47 15.41
N SER A 144 -4.95 -22.36 14.89
CA SER A 144 -4.91 -22.03 13.47
C SER A 144 -3.59 -21.41 13.00
N PHE A 145 -2.67 -21.04 13.91
CA PHE A 145 -1.42 -20.38 13.54
C PHE A 145 -0.47 -21.28 12.73
N PRO A 146 -0.15 -22.53 13.14
CA PRO A 146 0.71 -23.41 12.36
C PRO A 146 0.18 -23.64 10.93
N LEU A 147 -1.14 -23.75 10.77
CA LEU A 147 -1.77 -23.92 9.46
C LEU A 147 -1.63 -22.67 8.59
N ARG A 148 -1.88 -21.48 9.15
CA ARG A 148 -1.66 -20.21 8.45
C ARG A 148 -0.21 -20.03 8.02
N LEU A 149 0.74 -20.40 8.87
CA LEU A 149 2.16 -20.35 8.56
C LEU A 149 2.53 -21.36 7.45
N ALA A 150 2.09 -22.61 7.56
CA ALA A 150 2.32 -23.64 6.55
C ALA A 150 1.76 -23.23 5.18
N ARG A 151 0.53 -22.70 5.16
CA ARG A 151 -0.08 -22.13 3.95
C ARG A 151 0.79 -21.02 3.38
N GLY A 152 1.23 -20.07 4.21
CA GLY A 152 2.10 -18.97 3.78
C GLY A 152 3.42 -19.45 3.20
N LEU A 153 4.06 -20.47 3.78
CA LEU A 153 5.32 -21.03 3.28
C LEU A 153 5.17 -21.66 1.89
N VAL A 154 4.12 -22.45 1.68
CA VAL A 154 3.87 -23.03 0.35
C VAL A 154 3.48 -21.94 -0.65
N MET A 155 2.68 -20.95 -0.27
CA MET A 155 2.37 -19.81 -1.15
C MET A 155 3.62 -19.01 -1.51
N GLU A 156 4.56 -18.84 -0.58
CA GLU A 156 5.87 -18.23 -0.88
C GLU A 156 6.70 -19.10 -1.83
N LEU A 157 6.70 -20.43 -1.67
CA LEU A 157 7.34 -21.35 -2.61
C LEU A 157 6.75 -21.21 -4.01
N MET A 158 5.42 -21.09 -4.12
CA MET A 158 4.73 -20.81 -5.38
C MET A 158 5.08 -19.44 -5.95
N CYS A 159 5.53 -18.48 -5.14
CA CYS A 159 6.02 -17.20 -5.65
C CYS A 159 7.39 -17.30 -6.33
N LEU A 160 8.09 -18.44 -6.31
CA LEU A 160 9.30 -18.65 -7.11
C LEU A 160 9.05 -18.57 -8.63
N PHE A 161 7.79 -18.70 -9.07
CA PHE A 161 7.41 -18.52 -10.48
C PHE A 161 7.36 -17.07 -10.94
N ASN A 162 7.22 -16.15 -9.99
CA ASN A 162 7.16 -14.73 -10.27
C ASN A 162 8.03 -13.98 -9.27
N ALA A 163 9.24 -13.59 -9.71
CA ALA A 163 10.18 -12.85 -8.88
C ALA A 163 9.62 -11.49 -8.37
N ARG A 164 8.59 -10.93 -9.02
CA ARG A 164 7.87 -9.72 -8.59
C ARG A 164 6.63 -10.01 -7.75
N ASN A 165 6.50 -11.20 -7.16
CA ASN A 165 5.45 -11.54 -6.19
C ASN A 165 6.08 -12.16 -4.95
N SER A 166 5.47 -12.03 -3.78
CA SER A 166 5.85 -12.70 -2.53
C SER A 166 4.64 -12.73 -1.60
N PHE A 167 4.53 -13.76 -0.77
CA PHE A 167 3.52 -13.87 0.26
C PHE A 167 3.94 -13.13 1.54
N PHE A 168 5.23 -13.19 1.91
CA PHE A 168 5.74 -12.57 3.14
C PHE A 168 6.45 -11.22 2.92
N VAL A 169 7.35 -11.13 1.95
CA VAL A 169 8.04 -9.87 1.64
C VAL A 169 7.07 -8.95 0.91
N ASP A 170 6.99 -7.70 1.33
CA ASP A 170 6.01 -6.75 0.81
C ASP A 170 4.58 -7.35 0.71
N ALA A 171 4.13 -8.00 1.78
CA ALA A 171 2.96 -8.88 1.73
C ALA A 171 1.72 -8.19 1.12
N PRO A 172 0.99 -8.85 0.20
CA PRO A 172 -0.21 -8.28 -0.43
C PRO A 172 -1.38 -8.24 0.55
N LEU A 173 -2.52 -7.70 0.11
CA LEU A 173 -3.77 -7.73 0.88
C LEU A 173 -4.23 -9.18 1.12
N SER A 174 -4.83 -9.43 2.29
CA SER A 174 -5.60 -10.66 2.57
C SER A 174 -7.00 -10.56 1.97
N ASP A 175 -7.77 -11.66 1.96
CA ASP A 175 -9.17 -11.63 1.53
C ASP A 175 -10.00 -10.64 2.38
N ARG A 176 -9.80 -10.64 3.71
CA ARG A 176 -10.40 -9.64 4.61
C ARG A 176 -9.90 -8.22 4.30
N GLY A 177 -8.64 -8.07 3.91
CA GLY A 177 -8.12 -6.78 3.44
C GLY A 177 -8.86 -6.27 2.21
N LEU A 178 -9.15 -7.15 1.24
CA LEU A 178 -9.93 -6.79 0.05
C LEU A 178 -11.37 -6.41 0.42
N GLU A 179 -12.02 -7.14 1.33
CA GLU A 179 -13.34 -6.79 1.86
C GLU A 179 -13.36 -5.39 2.50
N GLN A 180 -12.36 -5.08 3.33
CA GLN A 180 -12.23 -3.76 3.98
C GLN A 180 -12.07 -2.63 2.96
N VAL A 181 -11.32 -2.87 1.88
CA VAL A 181 -11.11 -1.87 0.82
C VAL A 181 -12.39 -1.70 0.00
N GLU A 182 -13.14 -2.77 -0.24
CA GLU A 182 -14.42 -2.72 -0.93
C GLU A 182 -15.49 -2.01 -0.09
N GLU A 183 -15.50 -2.16 1.25
CA GLU A 183 -16.36 -1.37 2.14
C GLU A 183 -16.05 0.13 2.05
N LEU A 184 -14.77 0.51 2.04
CA LEU A 184 -14.36 1.90 1.84
C LEU A 184 -14.79 2.41 0.46
N ARG A 185 -14.61 1.62 -0.60
CA ARG A 185 -15.06 1.96 -1.96
C ARG A 185 -16.58 2.17 -2.01
N LYS A 186 -17.36 1.31 -1.35
CA LYS A 186 -18.82 1.44 -1.24
C LYS A 186 -19.21 2.71 -0.48
N PHE A 187 -18.54 3.01 0.64
CA PHE A 187 -18.75 4.26 1.36
C PHE A 187 -18.53 5.49 0.45
N LEU A 188 -17.42 5.51 -0.30
CA LEU A 188 -17.12 6.61 -1.22
C LEU A 188 -18.16 6.70 -2.35
N ASN A 189 -18.69 5.59 -2.83
CA ASN A 189 -19.66 5.56 -3.93
C ASN A 189 -21.12 5.64 -3.52
N LYS A 190 -21.41 5.72 -2.22
CA LYS A 190 -22.80 5.81 -1.73
C LYS A 190 -23.57 7.00 -2.32
N VAL A 191 -22.87 8.09 -2.64
CA VAL A 191 -23.46 9.28 -3.30
C VAL A 191 -24.01 9.01 -4.71
N ASN A 192 -23.64 7.88 -5.32
CA ASN A 192 -24.12 7.46 -6.64
C ASN A 192 -25.28 6.45 -6.56
N ASP A 193 -25.81 6.17 -5.36
CA ASP A 193 -26.91 5.23 -5.18
C ASP A 193 -28.20 5.79 -5.84
N PRO A 194 -28.78 5.10 -6.84
CA PRO A 194 -29.92 5.60 -7.60
C PRO A 194 -31.21 5.68 -6.77
N PHE A 195 -31.23 5.11 -5.57
CA PHE A 195 -32.38 5.12 -4.68
C PHE A 195 -32.36 6.27 -3.66
N LEU A 196 -31.30 7.07 -3.63
CA LEU A 196 -31.22 8.24 -2.76
C LEU A 196 -31.89 9.47 -3.39
N THR A 197 -32.54 10.27 -2.55
CA THR A 197 -33.03 11.60 -2.91
C THR A 197 -31.88 12.59 -3.05
N ASP A 198 -32.11 13.70 -3.77
CA ASP A 198 -31.13 14.79 -3.89
C ASP A 198 -30.67 15.34 -2.53
N ALA A 199 -31.56 15.38 -1.54
CA ALA A 199 -31.26 15.83 -0.19
C ALA A 199 -30.34 14.85 0.55
N GLU A 200 -30.56 13.55 0.40
CA GLU A 200 -29.70 12.51 0.98
C GLU A 200 -28.32 12.49 0.33
N VAL A 201 -28.25 12.64 -0.99
CA VAL A 201 -26.99 12.77 -1.71
C VAL A 201 -26.22 14.01 -1.22
N ALA A 202 -26.89 15.15 -1.07
CA ALA A 202 -26.28 16.36 -0.54
C ALA A 202 -25.74 16.18 0.89
N ALA A 203 -26.45 15.43 1.75
CA ALA A 203 -26.00 15.14 3.11
C ALA A 203 -24.77 14.20 3.15
N LEU A 204 -24.64 13.29 2.18
CA LEU A 204 -23.49 12.40 2.06
C LEU A 204 -22.25 13.08 1.48
N ARG A 205 -22.44 14.12 0.65
CA ARG A 205 -21.37 14.91 0.03
C ARG A 205 -20.76 15.91 1.01
N SER A 206 -20.01 15.38 1.97
CA SER A 206 -19.14 16.21 2.81
C SER A 206 -17.96 16.75 2.01
N LYS A 207 -17.33 17.83 2.52
CA LYS A 207 -16.07 18.39 1.99
C LYS A 207 -15.00 17.31 1.77
N HIS A 208 -14.96 16.29 2.62
CA HIS A 208 -14.00 15.19 2.55
C HIS A 208 -14.34 14.18 1.45
N VAL A 209 -15.61 13.79 1.33
CA VAL A 209 -16.05 12.83 0.31
C VAL A 209 -15.82 13.41 -1.09
N ASP A 210 -16.12 14.69 -1.28
CA ASP A 210 -15.88 15.37 -2.55
C ASP A 210 -14.38 15.40 -2.92
N VAL A 211 -13.50 15.73 -1.96
CA VAL A 211 -12.03 15.72 -2.16
C VAL A 211 -11.49 14.32 -2.46
N LEU A 212 -11.98 13.30 -1.76
CA LEU A 212 -11.54 11.90 -1.92
C LEU A 212 -11.97 11.34 -3.28
N ARG A 213 -13.17 11.67 -3.73
CA ARG A 213 -13.69 11.26 -5.04
C ARG A 213 -13.15 12.10 -6.20
N ALA A 214 -12.66 13.32 -5.92
CA ALA A 214 -12.43 14.35 -6.93
C ALA A 214 -13.70 14.66 -7.73
N ASP A 215 -14.85 14.72 -7.05
CA ASP A 215 -16.08 15.19 -7.68
C ASP A 215 -16.01 16.71 -7.84
N ALA A 216 -16.46 17.22 -8.99
CA ALA A 216 -16.67 18.67 -9.13
C ALA A 216 -17.80 19.13 -8.21
N ALA A 217 -17.67 20.33 -7.62
CA ALA A 217 -18.82 21.04 -7.09
C ALA A 217 -19.79 21.35 -8.26
N LYS A 218 -21.11 21.33 -8.01
CA LYS A 218 -22.13 21.61 -9.05
C LYS A 218 -21.81 22.92 -9.78
N GLY A 219 -21.60 22.85 -11.09
CA GLY A 219 -21.36 24.00 -11.97
C GLY A 219 -19.88 24.36 -12.21
N GLU A 220 -18.93 23.66 -11.58
CA GLU A 220 -17.50 23.93 -11.79
C GLU A 220 -16.83 22.88 -12.70
N LYS A 221 -15.89 23.30 -13.55
CA LYS A 221 -14.94 22.38 -14.19
C LYS A 221 -14.10 21.76 -13.09
N LEU A 222 -14.36 20.49 -12.75
CA LEU A 222 -13.54 19.62 -11.88
C LEU A 222 -12.62 20.44 -10.97
N SER A 223 -13.23 21.14 -10.01
CA SER A 223 -12.55 22.16 -9.23
C SER A 223 -11.61 21.51 -8.22
N LYS A 224 -10.40 21.23 -8.71
CA LYS A 224 -9.10 21.50 -8.10
C LYS A 224 -8.80 20.91 -6.70
N LYS A 225 -7.58 20.48 -6.39
CA LYS A 225 -6.68 19.53 -7.06
C LYS A 225 -6.14 18.69 -5.90
N SER A 226 -6.71 17.51 -5.72
CA SER A 226 -6.16 16.53 -4.81
C SER A 226 -5.38 15.51 -5.61
N ILE A 227 -4.29 15.01 -5.04
CA ILE A 227 -3.55 13.88 -5.62
C ILE A 227 -3.62 12.69 -4.67
N ILE A 228 -3.56 11.49 -5.23
CA ILE A 228 -3.44 10.26 -4.45
C ILE A 228 -1.98 9.82 -4.50
N VAL A 229 -1.40 9.61 -3.32
CA VAL A 229 -0.04 9.11 -3.14
C VAL A 229 -0.07 7.87 -2.25
N THR A 230 0.81 6.92 -2.52
CA THR A 230 0.97 5.69 -1.74
C THR A 230 2.43 5.50 -1.35
N SER A 231 2.66 4.72 -0.30
CA SER A 231 3.97 4.09 -0.11
C SER A 231 4.32 3.14 -1.26
N ASN A 232 5.58 2.75 -1.35
CA ASN A 232 6.09 1.76 -2.30
C ASN A 232 5.74 0.30 -1.91
N LEU A 233 4.95 0.08 -0.86
CA LEU A 233 4.52 -1.25 -0.42
C LEU A 233 3.17 -1.62 -1.06
N ARG A 234 3.09 -2.84 -1.62
CA ARG A 234 1.94 -3.34 -2.40
C ARG A 234 0.62 -3.19 -1.66
N ARG A 235 0.54 -3.56 -0.39
CA ARG A 235 -0.71 -3.46 0.39
C ARG A 235 -1.28 -2.04 0.45
N ALA A 236 -0.44 -1.01 0.51
CA ALA A 236 -0.89 0.38 0.51
C ALA A 236 -1.31 0.79 -0.90
N ALA A 237 -0.49 0.49 -1.91
CA ALA A 237 -0.78 0.82 -3.30
C ALA A 237 -2.08 0.17 -3.79
N HIS A 238 -2.28 -1.12 -3.48
CA HIS A 238 -3.49 -1.85 -3.85
C HIS A 238 -4.72 -1.36 -3.10
N THR A 239 -4.56 -0.97 -1.82
CA THR A 239 -5.66 -0.32 -1.08
C THR A 239 -6.11 0.96 -1.78
N ALA A 240 -5.16 1.84 -2.16
CA ALA A 240 -5.48 3.07 -2.88
C ALA A 240 -6.10 2.79 -4.24
N ALA A 241 -5.50 1.88 -5.01
CA ALA A 241 -5.92 1.54 -6.36
C ALA A 241 -7.35 0.99 -6.42
N ILE A 242 -7.72 0.12 -5.46
CA ILE A 242 -9.06 -0.46 -5.40
C ILE A 242 -10.07 0.54 -4.78
N ALA A 243 -9.72 1.21 -3.68
CA ALA A 243 -10.63 2.15 -3.00
C ALA A 243 -11.05 3.32 -3.90
N PHE A 244 -10.13 3.83 -4.72
CA PHE A 244 -10.34 4.98 -5.60
C PHE A 244 -10.48 4.59 -7.07
N MET A 245 -10.78 3.33 -7.37
CA MET A 245 -10.86 2.82 -8.75
C MET A 245 -11.80 3.65 -9.62
N ASP A 246 -13.01 3.97 -9.13
CA ASP A 246 -14.00 4.77 -9.88
C ASP A 246 -13.50 6.20 -10.16
N ARG A 247 -12.69 6.76 -9.25
CA ARG A 247 -12.04 8.05 -9.45
C ARG A 247 -10.99 7.93 -10.55
N PHE A 248 -10.09 6.96 -10.50
CA PHE A 248 -9.06 6.76 -11.53
C PHE A 248 -9.69 6.51 -12.91
N GLU A 249 -10.77 5.73 -12.99
CA GLU A 249 -11.51 5.50 -14.24
C GLU A 249 -12.03 6.80 -14.84
N ARG A 250 -12.50 7.73 -14.01
CA ARG A 250 -13.09 9.00 -14.45
C ARG A 250 -12.04 10.08 -14.73
N THR A 251 -11.08 10.28 -13.83
CA THR A 251 -10.12 11.40 -13.89
C THR A 251 -8.90 11.07 -14.73
N LYS A 252 -8.59 9.78 -14.91
CA LYS A 252 -7.38 9.27 -15.57
C LYS A 252 -6.07 9.77 -14.92
N GLU A 253 -6.14 10.24 -13.67
CA GLU A 253 -4.95 10.66 -12.93
C GLU A 253 -4.06 9.46 -12.57
N LYS A 254 -2.81 9.73 -12.22
CA LYS A 254 -1.86 8.70 -11.78
C LYS A 254 -1.84 8.58 -10.26
N LEU A 255 -1.55 7.38 -9.79
CA LEU A 255 -1.25 7.10 -8.38
C LEU A 255 0.24 7.34 -8.13
N PHE A 256 0.57 8.37 -7.35
CA PHE A 256 1.96 8.71 -7.03
C PHE A 256 2.55 7.71 -6.04
N VAL A 257 3.76 7.24 -6.28
CA VAL A 257 4.52 6.37 -5.37
C VAL A 257 5.58 7.22 -4.69
N ASN A 258 5.53 7.26 -3.36
CA ASN A 258 6.49 8.00 -2.54
C ASN A 258 7.04 7.10 -1.44
N ASP A 259 8.33 6.77 -1.52
CA ASP A 259 9.00 5.88 -0.57
C ASP A 259 9.12 6.47 0.85
N ALA A 260 8.92 7.78 1.03
CA ALA A 260 8.85 8.40 2.36
C ALA A 260 7.63 7.90 3.17
N LEU A 261 6.62 7.33 2.53
CA LEU A 261 5.46 6.72 3.21
C LEU A 261 5.68 5.25 3.59
N GLN A 262 6.85 4.65 3.27
CA GLN A 262 7.15 3.26 3.59
C GLN A 262 7.12 3.00 5.11
N GLU A 263 6.54 1.87 5.53
CA GLU A 263 6.32 1.54 6.95
C GLU A 263 7.61 1.62 7.79
N MET A 264 7.49 2.04 9.05
CA MET A 264 8.58 2.15 10.02
C MET A 264 8.78 0.87 10.85
N ALA A 265 8.34 -0.28 10.31
CA ALA A 265 8.56 -1.60 10.89
C ALA A 265 9.82 -2.22 10.29
N ARG A 266 10.39 -3.18 11.01
CA ARG A 266 11.57 -3.93 10.56
C ARG A 266 11.21 -5.28 9.94
N ASN A 267 9.95 -5.70 10.05
CA ASN A 267 9.49 -6.96 9.50
C ASN A 267 9.73 -7.03 7.99
N VAL A 268 9.90 -8.23 7.45
CA VAL A 268 10.17 -8.41 6.02
C VAL A 268 9.01 -7.93 5.13
N ASP A 269 7.79 -7.84 5.66
CA ASP A 269 6.64 -7.26 4.96
C ASP A 269 6.73 -5.73 4.82
N ALA A 270 7.64 -5.07 5.53
CA ALA A 270 7.97 -3.65 5.37
C ALA A 270 9.09 -3.40 4.35
N PHE A 271 9.64 -4.45 3.73
CA PHE A 271 10.61 -4.34 2.64
C PHE A 271 9.89 -4.47 1.29
N ALA A 272 9.98 -3.45 0.44
CA ALA A 272 9.21 -3.34 -0.80
C ALA A 272 9.77 -4.20 -1.93
N LEU A 273 8.88 -4.71 -2.80
CA LEU A 273 9.29 -5.31 -4.07
C LEU A 273 9.66 -4.23 -5.10
N ALA A 274 9.05 -3.05 -5.03
CA ALA A 274 9.47 -1.85 -5.77
C ALA A 274 10.69 -1.20 -5.09
N GLY A 275 11.76 -1.98 -4.99
CA GLY A 275 12.92 -1.69 -4.16
C GLY A 275 13.98 -0.82 -4.82
N GLU A 276 13.88 -0.59 -6.13
CA GLU A 276 14.80 0.25 -6.91
C GLU A 276 14.15 1.62 -7.20
N ALA A 277 15.00 2.62 -7.46
CA ALA A 277 14.52 3.95 -7.82
C ALA A 277 13.71 3.90 -9.11
N PHE A 278 12.60 4.64 -9.16
CA PHE A 278 11.64 4.67 -10.26
C PHE A 278 10.96 3.32 -10.56
N ASP A 279 11.09 2.31 -9.70
CA ASP A 279 10.38 1.04 -9.89
C ASP A 279 8.90 1.19 -9.52
N ALA A 280 8.01 0.58 -10.32
CA ALA A 280 6.58 0.59 -10.07
C ALA A 280 6.19 -0.51 -9.08
N VAL A 281 5.18 -0.23 -8.25
CA VAL A 281 4.62 -1.23 -7.33
C VAL A 281 4.00 -2.38 -8.15
N PRO A 282 4.39 -3.65 -7.91
CA PRO A 282 3.80 -4.76 -8.66
C PRO A 282 2.30 -4.89 -8.38
N TYR A 283 1.49 -5.12 -9.42
CA TYR A 283 0.07 -5.46 -9.26
C TYR A 283 -0.16 -6.91 -8.78
N THR A 284 0.91 -7.71 -8.68
CA THR A 284 0.86 -9.11 -8.23
C THR A 284 0.33 -9.23 -6.80
N GLY A 285 -0.48 -10.26 -6.54
CA GLY A 285 -1.07 -10.52 -5.23
C GLY A 285 -2.47 -9.92 -5.05
N ILE A 286 -2.98 -9.15 -6.01
CA ILE A 286 -4.41 -8.84 -6.12
C ILE A 286 -5.11 -10.10 -6.65
N THR A 287 -5.87 -10.80 -5.81
CA THR A 287 -6.65 -11.98 -6.24
C THR A 287 -8.09 -11.60 -6.61
N ASN A 288 -8.68 -12.38 -7.51
CA ASN A 288 -9.93 -12.09 -8.22
C ASN A 288 -11.13 -11.79 -7.33
N VAL A 289 -11.60 -10.55 -7.35
CA VAL A 289 -13.01 -10.21 -7.08
C VAL A 289 -13.48 -9.19 -8.12
N ALA A 290 -13.83 -9.69 -9.30
CA ALA A 290 -14.78 -9.05 -10.21
C ALA A 290 -15.26 -10.15 -11.16
N LYS A 291 -16.32 -10.87 -10.77
CA LYS A 291 -16.88 -12.01 -11.54
C LYS A 291 -17.33 -11.61 -12.96
N ASP A 292 -17.41 -10.31 -13.25
CA ASP A 292 -18.12 -9.80 -14.43
C ASP A 292 -17.25 -8.88 -15.33
N LYS A 293 -15.99 -8.60 -14.98
CA LYS A 293 -15.11 -7.65 -15.73
C LYS A 293 -13.65 -8.11 -15.95
N GLY A 294 -13.32 -9.37 -15.66
CA GLY A 294 -11.94 -9.89 -15.73
C GLY A 294 -11.27 -9.99 -14.36
N THR A 295 -9.99 -10.38 -14.31
CA THR A 295 -9.27 -10.45 -13.03
C THR A 295 -9.15 -9.06 -12.42
N LEU A 296 -9.41 -8.89 -11.12
CA LEU A 296 -9.29 -7.59 -10.43
C LEU A 296 -7.90 -6.96 -10.68
N ASN A 297 -6.87 -7.81 -10.80
CA ASN A 297 -5.54 -7.41 -11.21
C ASN A 297 -5.51 -6.71 -12.58
N THR A 298 -6.11 -7.32 -13.62
CA THR A 298 -6.19 -6.72 -14.97
C THR A 298 -6.92 -5.38 -14.96
N ILE A 299 -8.06 -5.31 -14.26
CA ILE A 299 -8.85 -4.07 -14.16
C ILE A 299 -8.02 -2.97 -13.51
N VAL A 300 -7.35 -3.28 -12.40
CA VAL A 300 -6.52 -2.30 -11.70
C VAL A 300 -5.31 -1.89 -12.55
N GLU A 301 -4.66 -2.83 -13.25
CA GLU A 301 -3.53 -2.54 -14.14
C GLU A 301 -3.93 -1.66 -15.33
N GLU A 302 -5.11 -1.87 -15.90
CA GLU A 302 -5.63 -1.06 -17.01
C GLU A 302 -6.05 0.34 -16.53
N THR A 303 -6.69 0.43 -15.37
CA THR A 303 -7.27 1.66 -14.82
C THR A 303 -6.25 2.55 -14.12
N VAL A 304 -5.36 1.99 -13.31
CA VAL A 304 -4.50 2.74 -12.38
C VAL A 304 -3.08 2.72 -12.88
N LYS A 305 -2.54 3.87 -13.27
CA LYS A 305 -1.13 4.01 -13.66
C LYS A 305 -0.33 4.64 -12.53
N PHE A 306 0.88 4.12 -12.28
CA PHE A 306 1.76 4.66 -11.26
C PHE A 306 2.60 5.82 -11.78
N ASP A 307 2.74 6.86 -10.96
CA ASP A 307 3.80 7.86 -11.08
C ASP A 307 4.91 7.52 -10.09
N VAL A 308 6.11 7.25 -10.58
CA VAL A 308 7.22 6.68 -9.81
C VAL A 308 8.36 7.66 -9.58
N GLU A 309 8.21 8.93 -9.99
CA GLU A 309 9.29 9.93 -9.92
C GLU A 309 9.77 10.16 -8.48
N SER A 310 8.87 10.04 -7.51
CA SER A 310 9.16 10.19 -6.08
C SER A 310 9.50 8.88 -5.38
N ASN A 311 9.69 7.77 -6.10
CA ASN A 311 10.11 6.49 -5.52
C ASN A 311 11.64 6.32 -5.63
N ALA A 312 12.35 6.50 -4.52
CA ALA A 312 13.78 6.24 -4.41
C ALA A 312 14.11 4.77 -4.05
N GLY A 313 13.11 3.90 -3.96
CA GLY A 313 13.28 2.48 -3.63
C GLY A 313 13.33 2.21 -2.12
N ASN A 314 13.84 1.04 -1.75
CA ASN A 314 13.84 0.57 -0.37
C ASN A 314 14.71 1.43 0.55
N LYS A 315 14.29 1.50 1.82
CA LYS A 315 15.11 2.11 2.87
C LYS A 315 16.42 1.34 3.05
N GLY A 316 17.54 2.04 2.85
CA GLY A 316 18.84 1.53 3.28
C GLY A 316 18.91 1.39 4.81
N ILE A 317 19.82 0.55 5.31
CA ILE A 317 19.97 0.24 6.75
C ILE A 317 20.18 1.50 7.62
N GLY A 318 20.80 2.54 7.06
CA GLY A 318 21.06 3.82 7.74
C GLY A 318 19.87 4.79 7.77
N ARG A 319 18.89 4.63 6.87
CA ARG A 319 17.74 5.51 6.77
C ARG A 319 16.79 5.29 7.96
N ARG A 320 16.19 6.38 8.45
CA ARG A 320 15.39 6.40 9.68
C ARG A 320 14.00 6.91 9.36
N GLY A 321 12.98 6.38 10.04
CA GLY A 321 11.61 6.80 9.77
C GLY A 321 11.31 8.25 10.20
N ALA A 322 12.10 8.82 11.13
CA ALA A 322 12.05 10.25 11.44
C ALA A 322 12.38 11.12 10.22
N THR A 323 13.43 10.74 9.49
CA THR A 323 13.82 11.39 8.22
C THR A 323 12.73 11.24 7.16
N ASP A 324 12.04 10.11 7.14
CA ASP A 324 10.94 9.88 6.19
C ASP A 324 9.72 10.75 6.46
N CYS A 325 9.37 10.94 7.73
CA CYS A 325 8.30 11.85 8.11
C CYS A 325 8.61 13.29 7.63
N LEU A 326 9.84 13.77 7.81
CA LEU A 326 10.27 15.07 7.30
C LEU A 326 10.29 15.12 5.77
N ARG A 327 10.79 14.08 5.11
CA ARG A 327 10.81 13.99 3.65
C ARG A 327 9.41 14.07 3.07
N PHE A 328 8.44 13.37 3.66
CA PHE A 328 7.05 13.46 3.24
C PHE A 328 6.46 14.85 3.51
N ALA A 329 6.66 15.42 4.70
CA ALA A 329 6.16 16.76 5.02
C ALA A 329 6.72 17.84 4.08
N HIS A 330 8.02 17.76 3.77
CA HIS A 330 8.67 18.61 2.80
C HIS A 330 8.13 18.40 1.39
N TRP A 331 8.03 17.15 0.93
CA TRP A 331 7.46 16.82 -0.38
C TRP A 331 6.03 17.36 -0.52
N ALA A 332 5.18 17.11 0.47
CA ALA A 332 3.76 17.50 0.50
C ALA A 332 3.55 19.02 0.38
N THR A 333 4.50 19.81 0.89
CA THR A 333 4.44 21.27 0.94
C THR A 333 5.39 21.94 -0.06
N SER A 334 6.12 21.17 -0.87
CA SER A 334 7.05 21.71 -1.86
C SER A 334 6.32 22.01 -3.17
N PRO A 335 6.39 23.25 -3.69
CA PRO A 335 5.78 23.61 -4.96
C PRO A 335 6.49 22.99 -6.17
N SER A 336 7.69 22.42 -5.99
CA SER A 336 8.42 21.70 -7.05
C SER A 336 8.06 20.23 -7.13
N ALA A 337 7.49 19.66 -6.07
CA ALA A 337 7.17 18.23 -5.98
C ALA A 337 5.67 17.97 -6.11
N VAL A 338 4.85 18.90 -5.62
CA VAL A 338 3.40 18.86 -5.68
C VAL A 338 2.95 20.14 -6.39
N PRO A 339 2.06 20.06 -7.39
CA PRO A 339 1.58 21.25 -8.10
C PRO A 339 1.13 22.33 -7.11
N LYS A 340 1.52 23.58 -7.34
CA LYS A 340 1.24 24.71 -6.40
C LYS A 340 -0.22 24.78 -6.05
N GLU A 341 -1.02 24.45 -7.03
CA GLU A 341 -2.42 24.54 -6.95
C GLU A 341 -2.95 23.41 -6.03
N CYS A 342 -2.29 22.25 -5.89
CA CYS A 342 -2.78 21.09 -5.13
C CYS A 342 -3.21 21.49 -3.71
N GLU A 343 -4.44 21.19 -3.31
CA GLU A 343 -4.94 21.61 -1.99
C GLU A 343 -4.90 20.47 -0.98
N ALA A 344 -5.13 19.24 -1.47
CA ALA A 344 -5.18 18.05 -0.64
C ALA A 344 -4.28 16.92 -1.15
N ILE A 345 -3.73 16.14 -0.24
CA ILE A 345 -2.95 14.94 -0.56
C ILE A 345 -3.57 13.76 0.17
N ILE A 346 -3.94 12.73 -0.60
CA ILE A 346 -4.49 11.49 -0.07
C ILE A 346 -3.34 10.49 0.01
N ALA A 347 -2.75 10.37 1.19
CA ALA A 347 -1.58 9.55 1.45
C ALA A 347 -1.97 8.18 2.04
N THR A 348 -1.79 7.14 1.23
CA THR A 348 -2.05 5.77 1.62
C THR A 348 -0.78 5.12 2.18
N GLY A 349 -0.88 4.58 3.40
CA GLY A 349 0.28 4.17 4.17
C GLY A 349 -0.07 3.28 5.35
N HIS A 350 0.72 3.37 6.42
CA HIS A 350 0.82 2.32 7.43
C HIS A 350 0.74 2.82 8.87
N SER A 351 0.34 1.92 9.77
CA SER A 351 -0.06 2.30 11.13
C SER A 351 1.08 2.79 12.03
N ILE A 352 2.30 2.24 11.92
CA ILE A 352 3.41 2.73 12.75
C ILE A 352 3.88 4.07 12.21
N TYR A 353 4.10 4.16 10.89
CA TYR A 353 4.44 5.41 10.22
C TYR A 353 3.49 6.55 10.59
N PHE A 354 2.17 6.38 10.40
CA PHE A 354 1.20 7.44 10.70
C PHE A 354 1.21 7.86 12.17
N LYS A 355 1.30 6.90 13.09
CA LYS A 355 1.36 7.23 14.53
C LYS A 355 2.62 8.02 14.88
N GLU A 356 3.78 7.63 14.34
CA GLU A 356 5.02 8.36 14.59
C GLU A 356 5.03 9.72 13.87
N PHE A 357 4.38 9.86 12.70
CA PHE A 357 4.15 11.15 12.03
C PHE A 357 3.34 12.11 12.90
N PHE A 358 2.22 11.65 13.47
CA PHE A 358 1.42 12.46 14.39
C PHE A 358 2.20 12.84 15.66
N LYS A 359 2.96 11.90 16.26
CA LYS A 359 3.80 12.23 17.42
C LYS A 359 4.85 13.28 17.09
N LEU A 360 5.39 13.26 15.87
CA LEU A 360 6.46 14.14 15.47
C LEU A 360 5.98 15.59 15.28
N PHE A 361 4.78 15.77 14.72
CA PHE A 361 4.28 17.09 14.30
C PHE A 361 3.11 17.63 15.12
N LEU A 362 2.56 16.86 16.05
CA LEU A 362 1.68 17.40 17.09
C LEU A 362 2.51 17.87 18.29
N PRO A 363 2.03 18.90 19.02
CA PRO A 363 2.68 19.37 20.25
C PRO A 363 2.96 18.21 21.22
N SER A 364 4.09 18.24 21.94
CA SER A 364 4.41 17.16 22.89
C SER A 364 3.34 16.98 23.96
N ALA A 365 2.72 18.07 24.39
CA ALA A 365 1.65 18.10 25.38
C ALA A 365 0.30 17.53 24.86
N SER A 366 0.12 17.43 23.54
CA SER A 366 -1.12 16.89 22.94
C SER A 366 -1.40 15.48 23.45
N LYS A 367 -2.66 15.25 23.83
CA LYS A 367 -3.20 13.95 24.25
C LYS A 367 -4.07 13.31 23.16
N HIS A 368 -4.06 13.84 21.94
CA HIS A 368 -4.88 13.35 20.86
C HIS A 368 -4.65 11.86 20.59
N ASP A 369 -5.73 11.15 20.27
CA ASP A 369 -5.73 9.71 20.00
C ASP A 369 -4.74 9.31 18.90
N ALA A 370 -4.51 10.19 17.94
CA ALA A 370 -3.59 10.00 16.81
C ALA A 370 -2.13 9.72 17.24
N LYS A 371 -1.70 10.17 18.44
CA LYS A 371 -0.35 9.92 18.96
C LYS A 371 -0.19 8.52 19.55
N SER A 372 -1.29 7.86 19.94
CA SER A 372 -1.25 6.62 20.73
C SER A 372 -1.94 5.44 20.07
N LYS A 373 -3.03 5.68 19.33
CA LYS A 373 -3.87 4.67 18.70
C LYS A 373 -3.49 4.46 17.23
N LYS A 374 -3.74 3.25 16.72
CA LYS A 374 -3.64 2.96 15.29
C LYS A 374 -4.93 3.41 14.62
N ILE A 375 -4.86 4.00 13.43
CA ILE A 375 -6.02 4.11 12.53
C ILE A 375 -6.50 2.70 12.21
N VAL A 376 -7.80 2.43 12.14
CA VAL A 376 -8.32 1.10 11.74
C VAL A 376 -7.90 0.76 10.29
N ASN A 377 -7.90 -0.50 9.89
CA ASN A 377 -7.62 -0.86 8.49
C ASN A 377 -8.62 -0.15 7.57
N CYS A 378 -8.16 0.38 6.44
CA CYS A 378 -8.93 1.25 5.52
C CYS A 378 -9.50 2.53 6.15
N GLY A 379 -9.15 2.85 7.41
CA GLY A 379 -9.57 4.09 8.04
C GLY A 379 -8.92 5.31 7.38
N VAL A 380 -9.69 6.41 7.32
CA VAL A 380 -9.30 7.68 6.72
C VAL A 380 -9.39 8.79 7.77
N ILE A 381 -8.26 9.47 8.00
CA ILE A 381 -8.15 10.63 8.89
C ILE A 381 -7.69 11.84 8.08
N ALA A 382 -8.42 12.94 8.16
CA ALA A 382 -8.04 14.23 7.56
C ALA A 382 -7.38 15.13 8.61
N PHE A 383 -6.41 15.95 8.21
CA PHE A 383 -5.79 16.98 9.05
C PHE A 383 -5.06 18.02 8.19
N GLU A 384 -4.73 19.17 8.76
CA GLU A 384 -3.90 20.20 8.15
C GLU A 384 -2.44 20.07 8.60
N LEU A 385 -1.55 19.94 7.61
CA LEU A 385 -0.12 20.06 7.79
C LEU A 385 0.32 21.49 7.43
N LYS A 386 0.98 22.16 8.36
CA LYS A 386 1.46 23.53 8.21
C LYS A 386 2.98 23.54 8.12
N LYS A 387 3.52 24.32 7.18
CA LYS A 387 4.95 24.59 7.00
C LYS A 387 5.25 25.98 7.51
N TYR A 388 6.23 26.08 8.40
CA TYR A 388 6.69 27.34 8.95
C TYR A 388 8.16 27.56 8.61
N GLU A 389 8.56 28.83 8.60
CA GLU A 389 9.95 29.25 8.62
C GLU A 389 10.19 30.03 9.92
N HIS A 390 11.08 29.50 10.77
CA HIS A 390 11.51 30.11 12.02
C HIS A 390 12.80 30.89 11.80
N GLU A 391 12.88 32.10 12.38
CA GLU A 391 14.00 33.03 12.20
C GLU A 391 15.41 32.42 12.46
N LYS A 392 15.57 31.56 13.47
CA LYS A 392 16.87 30.97 13.85
C LYS A 392 17.02 29.49 13.52
N LYS A 393 15.91 28.75 13.44
CA LYS A 393 15.90 27.29 13.30
C LYS A 393 15.54 26.80 11.90
N GLY A 394 15.16 27.70 11.00
CA GLY A 394 14.80 27.37 9.63
C GLY A 394 13.42 26.74 9.52
N VAL A 395 13.25 25.82 8.58
CA VAL A 395 11.94 25.24 8.24
C VAL A 395 11.53 24.17 9.25
N PHE A 396 10.30 24.24 9.74
CA PHE A 396 9.67 23.17 10.53
C PHE A 396 8.22 22.96 10.12
N TYR A 397 7.62 21.88 10.62
CA TYR A 397 6.25 21.49 10.32
C TYR A 397 5.46 21.25 11.58
N SER A 398 4.16 21.52 11.55
CA SER A 398 3.24 21.13 12.61
C SER A 398 1.89 20.71 12.05
N ILE A 399 1.16 19.92 12.84
CA ILE A 399 -0.22 19.55 12.57
C ILE A 399 -1.12 20.43 13.43
N ASP A 400 -2.15 21.02 12.83
CA ASP A 400 -3.20 21.67 13.59
C ASP A 400 -4.07 20.60 14.27
N GLU A 401 -3.96 20.47 15.59
CA GLU A 401 -4.67 19.44 16.35
C GLU A 401 -6.20 19.54 16.18
N ASN A 402 -6.74 20.75 16.04
CA ASN A 402 -8.18 20.97 15.88
C ASN A 402 -8.68 20.61 14.48
N SER A 403 -7.78 20.46 13.51
CA SER A 403 -8.12 20.05 12.14
C SER A 403 -8.24 18.53 11.97
N ILE A 404 -7.93 17.73 13.00
CA ILE A 404 -7.94 16.28 12.89
C ILE A 404 -9.39 15.76 12.88
N GLU A 405 -9.83 15.26 11.73
CA GLU A 405 -11.20 14.77 11.52
C GLU A 405 -11.18 13.29 11.10
N THR A 406 -12.08 12.48 11.67
CA THR A 406 -12.30 11.10 11.21
C THR A 406 -13.25 11.12 10.03
N VAL A 407 -12.78 10.69 8.86
CA VAL A 407 -13.60 10.61 7.64
C VAL A 407 -14.23 9.22 7.50
N TYR A 408 -13.47 8.16 7.81
CA TYR A 408 -13.95 6.78 7.77
C TYR A 408 -13.21 5.90 8.79
N GLY A 409 -13.94 5.08 9.56
CA GLY A 409 -13.40 4.05 10.47
C GLY A 409 -12.66 4.54 11.73
N GLY A 410 -11.92 5.64 11.66
CA GLY A 410 -11.27 6.28 12.81
C GLY A 410 -10.11 5.50 13.42
N PHE A 411 -9.91 5.66 14.73
CA PHE A 411 -8.87 4.99 15.50
C PHE A 411 -9.39 3.72 16.18
N VAL A 412 -8.52 2.72 16.31
CA VAL A 412 -8.81 1.46 17.03
C VAL A 412 -9.18 1.79 18.49
N GLN A 413 -10.37 1.38 18.90
CA GLN A 413 -10.81 1.50 20.30
C GLN A 413 -10.21 0.39 21.17
N LYS A 414 -9.93 0.67 22.44
CA LYS A 414 -9.48 -0.36 23.40
C LYS A 414 -10.55 -1.46 23.52
N GLY A 415 -10.16 -2.72 23.39
CA GLY A 415 -11.02 -3.88 23.70
C GLY A 415 -11.70 -4.57 22.50
N LYS A 416 -11.49 -4.12 21.26
CA LYS A 416 -11.93 -4.84 20.06
C LYS A 416 -10.70 -5.30 19.26
N HIS A 417 -10.41 -6.60 19.33
CA HIS A 417 -9.39 -7.27 18.53
C HIS A 417 -10.00 -8.01 17.36
#